data_AF-A0A7W5SHX0-F1
#
_entry.id   AF-A0A7W5SHX0-F1
#
_cell.length_a   1.000
_cell.length_b   1.000
_cell.length_c   1.000
_cell.angle_alpha   90.00
_cell.angle_beta   90.00
_cell.angle_gamma   90.00
#
_symmetry.space_group_name_H-M   'P 1'
#
loop_
_entity.id
_entity.type
_entity.pdbx_description
1 polymer ?
#
loop_
_entity_poly.entity_id
_entity_poly.type
_entity_poly.pdbx_seq_one_letter_code
_entity_poly.pdbx_strand_id
1 'polypeptide(L)'
;MRPTRTDLARPLSTRQYARLVTEWVNGIGLRREECGTHSLRRTKASIIYKASGNLRAVQIVLGHAKIENTVRYLGVDVEDA
;
A
#
# COMPACT_ATOMS: atom_id res chain seq x y z
N MET A 1 -6.30 -32.52 -12.56
CA MET A 1 -5.06 -31.73 -12.81
C MET A 1 -5.49 -30.36 -13.31
N ARG A 2 -5.30 -29.29 -12.54
CA ARG A 2 -5.86 -27.96 -12.85
C ARG A 2 -4.74 -27.08 -13.43
N PRO A 3 -4.80 -26.66 -14.71
CA PRO A 3 -3.82 -25.74 -15.25
C PRO A 3 -4.31 -24.32 -14.97
N THR A 4 -3.73 -23.63 -13.98
CA THR A 4 -3.83 -22.17 -13.95
C THR A 4 -2.80 -21.61 -14.92
N ARG A 5 -3.26 -21.28 -16.14
CA ARG A 5 -2.53 -20.43 -17.09
C ARG A 5 -2.23 -19.10 -16.40
N THR A 6 -0.98 -18.89 -16.01
CA THR A 6 -0.47 -17.58 -15.61
C THR A 6 -0.27 -16.77 -16.89
N ASP A 7 -1.35 -16.15 -17.35
CA ASP A 7 -1.28 -15.16 -18.42
C ASP A 7 -0.66 -13.88 -17.84
N LEU A 8 0.62 -13.67 -18.09
CA LEU A 8 1.39 -12.52 -17.59
C LEU A 8 0.85 -11.17 -18.08
N ALA A 9 0.05 -11.17 -19.17
CA ALA A 9 -0.58 -9.97 -19.70
C ALA A 9 -1.89 -9.60 -18.99
N ARG A 10 -2.41 -10.45 -18.10
CA ARG A 10 -3.68 -10.22 -17.43
C ARG A 10 -3.46 -9.45 -16.12
N PRO A 11 -4.19 -8.35 -15.87
CA PRO A 11 -4.12 -7.66 -14.59
C PRO A 11 -4.40 -8.60 -13.43
N LEU A 12 -3.62 -8.48 -12.35
CA LEU A 12 -3.85 -9.22 -11.11
C LEU A 12 -5.24 -8.89 -10.57
N SER A 13 -6.05 -9.91 -10.34
CA SER A 13 -7.30 -9.73 -9.61
C SER A 13 -7.03 -9.37 -8.16
N THR A 14 -7.97 -8.67 -7.52
CA THR A 14 -7.91 -8.32 -6.09
C THR A 14 -7.67 -9.55 -5.21
N ARG A 15 -8.23 -10.72 -5.57
CA ARG A 15 -8.03 -11.98 -4.84
C ARG A 15 -6.61 -12.53 -4.99
N GLN A 16 -6.02 -12.42 -6.18
CA GLN A 16 -4.64 -12.85 -6.41
C GLN A 16 -3.66 -11.94 -5.65
N TYR A 17 -3.87 -10.62 -5.71
CA TYR A 17 -3.07 -9.67 -4.94
C TYR A 17 -3.16 -9.94 -3.43
N ALA A 18 -4.36 -10.15 -2.89
CA ALA A 18 -4.54 -10.46 -1.48
C ALA A 18 -3.86 -11.78 -1.06
N ARG A 19 -3.79 -12.79 -1.94
CA ARG A 19 -3.07 -14.05 -1.69
C ARG A 19 -1.57 -13.83 -1.62
N LEU A 20 -0.99 -13.12 -2.60
CA LEU A 20 0.45 -12.80 -2.59
C LEU A 20 0.85 -12.03 -1.33
N VAL A 21 0.07 -11.02 -0.96
CA VAL A 21 0.28 -10.27 0.28
C VAL A 21 0.23 -11.18 1.51
N THR A 22 -0.73 -12.11 1.56
CA THR A 22 -0.84 -13.06 2.67
C THR A 22 0.40 -13.96 2.76
N GLU A 23 0.87 -14.49 1.63
CA GLU A 23 2.04 -15.35 1.57
C GLU A 23 3.30 -14.61 2.04
N TRP A 24 3.51 -13.38 1.60
CA TRP A 24 4.67 -12.58 2.03
C TRP A 24 4.62 -12.22 3.51
N VAL A 25 3.45 -11.79 4.02
CA VAL A 25 3.25 -11.45 5.44
C VAL A 25 3.49 -12.68 6.33
N ASN A 26 2.95 -13.83 5.95
CA ASN A 26 3.19 -15.09 6.67
C ASN A 26 4.67 -15.51 6.58
N GLY A 27 5.33 -15.31 5.43
CA GLY A 27 6.73 -15.66 5.21
C GLY A 27 7.71 -14.91 6.11
N ILE A 28 7.34 -13.71 6.58
CA ILE A 28 8.12 -12.93 7.55
C ILE A 28 7.63 -13.10 9.00
N GLY A 29 6.72 -14.05 9.26
CA GLY A 29 6.23 -14.39 10.60
C GLY A 29 5.18 -13.44 11.17
N LEU A 30 4.61 -12.55 10.36
CA LEU A 30 3.52 -11.65 10.77
C LEU A 30 2.15 -12.30 10.53
N ARG A 31 1.14 -11.90 11.31
CA ARG A 31 -0.24 -12.36 11.08
C ARG A 31 -0.88 -11.53 9.98
N ARG A 32 -1.53 -12.19 9.02
CA ARG A 32 -2.32 -11.52 7.95
C ARG A 32 -3.31 -10.48 8.49
N GLU A 33 -3.88 -10.76 9.65
CA GLU A 33 -4.84 -9.90 10.35
C GLU A 33 -4.26 -8.52 10.68
N GLU A 34 -2.94 -8.44 10.85
CA GLU A 34 -2.18 -7.24 11.18
C GLU A 34 -1.72 -6.48 9.92
N CYS A 35 -1.65 -7.17 8.76
CA CYS A 35 -1.11 -6.63 7.50
C CYS A 35 -1.99 -6.94 6.29
N GLY A 36 -3.07 -6.15 6.13
CA GLY A 36 -3.90 -6.17 4.93
C GLY A 36 -3.37 -5.27 3.80
N THR A 37 -4.05 -5.31 2.65
CA THR A 37 -3.74 -4.46 1.47
C THR A 37 -3.78 -2.96 1.81
N HIS A 38 -4.69 -2.56 2.70
CA HIS A 38 -4.75 -1.18 3.20
C HIS A 38 -3.55 -0.83 4.10
N SER A 39 -3.14 -1.73 5.00
CA SER A 39 -1.96 -1.54 5.85
C SER A 39 -0.71 -1.34 4.99
N LEU A 40 -0.52 -2.17 3.96
CA LEU A 40 0.61 -2.04 3.05
C LEU A 40 0.60 -0.72 2.25
N ARG A 41 -0.57 -0.30 1.76
CA ARG A 41 -0.71 1.00 1.07
C ARG A 41 -0.30 2.16 2.00
N ARG A 42 -0.70 2.09 3.27
CA ARG A 42 -0.35 3.10 4.28
C ARG A 42 1.15 3.09 4.57
N THR A 43 1.75 1.92 4.83
CA THR A 43 3.18 1.78 5.09
C THR A 43 4.03 2.30 3.93
N LYS A 44 3.69 1.95 2.68
CA LYS A 44 4.41 2.46 1.50
C LYS A 44 4.37 3.98 1.43
N ALA A 45 3.21 4.59 1.64
CA ALA A 45 3.06 6.04 1.64
C ALA A 45 3.90 6.71 2.74
N SER A 46 3.89 6.15 3.96
CA SER A 46 4.69 6.66 5.07
C SER A 46 6.20 6.55 4.81
N ILE A 47 6.67 5.46 4.20
CA ILE A 47 8.10 5.31 3.84
C ILE A 47 8.51 6.37 2.81
N ILE A 48 7.70 6.59 1.77
CA ILE A 48 8.00 7.60 0.75
C ILE A 48 8.04 9.00 1.37
N TYR A 49 7.08 9.33 2.25
CA TYR A 49 7.07 10.62 2.95
C TYR A 49 8.32 10.79 3.82
N LYS A 50 8.65 9.81 4.66
CA LYS A 50 9.85 9.85 5.53
C LYS A 50 11.15 10.01 4.73
N ALA A 51 11.25 9.40 3.55
CA ALA A 51 12.44 9.47 2.72
C ALA A 51 12.56 10.78 1.92
N SER A 52 11.43 11.42 1.58
CA SER A 52 11.42 12.56 0.65
C SER A 52 11.04 13.89 1.28
N GLY A 53 10.33 13.90 2.41
CA GLY A 53 9.65 15.07 2.97
C GLY A 53 8.56 15.65 2.06
N ASN A 54 8.29 15.05 0.89
CA ASN A 54 7.46 15.67 -0.14
C ASN A 54 6.01 15.18 -0.05
N LEU A 55 5.20 15.91 0.72
CA LEU A 55 3.80 15.59 0.94
C LEU A 55 2.99 15.61 -0.38
N ARG A 56 3.35 16.50 -1.32
CA ARG A 56 2.66 16.63 -2.61
C ARG A 56 2.87 15.42 -3.51
N ALA A 57 4.09 14.86 -3.53
CA ALA A 57 4.37 13.63 -4.26
C ALA A 57 3.53 12.46 -3.73
N VAL A 58 3.43 12.33 -2.41
CA VAL A 58 2.62 11.28 -1.77
C VAL A 58 1.14 11.46 -2.06
N GLN A 59 0.63 12.70 -2.07
CA GLN A 59 -0.75 13.00 -2.44
C GLN A 59 -1.08 12.48 -3.85
N ILE A 60 -0.21 12.77 -4.83
CA ILE A 60 -0.40 12.35 -6.23
C ILE A 60 -0.40 10.82 -6.32
N VAL A 61 0.54 10.15 -5.66
CA VAL A 61 0.63 8.67 -5.63
C VAL A 61 -0.60 8.03 -5.00
N LEU A 62 -1.17 8.67 -3.97
CA LEU A 62 -2.38 8.18 -3.31
C LEU A 62 -3.66 8.56 -4.06
N GLY A 63 -3.61 9.49 -5.02
CA GLY A 63 -4.77 9.99 -5.74
C GLY A 63 -5.74 10.78 -4.85
N HIS A 64 -5.23 11.44 -3.81
CA HIS A 64 -6.07 12.26 -2.94
C HIS A 64 -6.39 13.61 -3.60
N ALA A 65 -7.68 13.96 -3.66
CA ALA A 65 -8.13 15.22 -4.22
C ALA A 65 -7.60 16.46 -3.46
N LYS A 66 -7.43 16.32 -2.14
CA LYS A 66 -7.05 17.37 -1.20
C LYS A 66 -5.79 16.98 -0.44
N ILE A 67 -4.88 17.92 -0.18
CA ILE A 67 -3.61 17.63 0.49
C ILE A 67 -3.83 17.29 1.97
N GLU A 68 -4.86 17.88 2.57
CA GLU A 68 -5.32 17.66 3.95
C GLU A 68 -5.72 16.18 4.18
N ASN A 69 -6.26 15.51 3.15
CA ASN A 69 -6.55 14.08 3.23
C ASN A 69 -5.28 13.25 3.36
N THR A 70 -4.17 13.70 2.75
CA THR A 70 -2.86 13.04 2.84
C THR A 70 -2.23 13.27 4.20
N VAL A 71 -2.31 14.49 4.74
CA VAL A 71 -1.91 14.81 6.12
C VAL A 71 -2.62 13.88 7.11
N ARG A 72 -3.96 13.83 7.04
CA ARG A 72 -4.77 12.96 7.90
C ARG A 72 -4.49 11.47 7.70
N TYR A 73 -4.21 11.04 6.47
CA TYR A 73 -3.91 9.64 6.15
C TYR A 73 -2.56 9.19 6.74
N LEU A 74 -1.55 10.07 6.67
CA LEU A 74 -0.22 9.82 7.23
C LEU A 74 -0.17 10.05 8.74
N GLY A 75 -1.06 10.86 9.30
CA GLY A 75 -1.06 11.22 10.72
C GLY A 75 0.13 12.13 11.08
N VAL A 76 0.50 13.01 10.17
CA VAL A 76 1.57 14.02 10.34
C VAL A 76 0.94 15.37 10.68
N ASP A 77 1.62 16.21 11.45
CA ASP A 77 1.09 17.52 11.79
C ASP A 77 1.21 18.50 10.62
N VAL A 78 0.32 19.49 10.55
CA VAL A 78 0.32 20.46 9.42
C VAL A 78 1.57 21.34 9.45
N GLU A 79 2.21 21.47 10.62
CA GLU A 79 3.45 22.24 10.80
C GLU A 79 4.70 21.51 10.26
N ASP A 80 4.61 20.20 9.99
CA ASP A 80 5.69 19.38 9.41
C ASP A 80 5.64 19.29 7.86
N ALA A 81 4.68 19.98 7.22
CA ALA A 81 4.33 19.85 5.80
C ALA A 81 4.84 20.98 4.90
#